data_AF-A0A1I8PNX8-F1
#
_entry.id   AF-A0A1I8PNX8-F1
#
_cell.length_a   1.000
_cell.length_b   1.000
_cell.length_c   1.000
_cell.angle_alpha   90.00
_cell.angle_beta   90.00
_cell.angle_gamma   90.00
#
_symmetry.space_group_name_H-M   'P 1'
#
loop_
_entity.id
_entity.type
_entity.pdbx_description
1 polymer ?
#
loop_
_entity_poly.entity_id
_entity_poly.type
_entity_poly.pdbx_seq_one_letter_code
_entity_poly.pdbx_strand_id
1 'polypeptide(L)'
;MFNIIKRCYNTKICVNTSMYARYFSSKSVPGSQAAIPSFEDFVLKHQEEATRSVVVQVSSEKSFPELYNYCRDFGNIVGAFHYCVRHDDIQHYILLEYENAQQASAAIDSSAYNEDLTGVPVRSPFLWFRATGRKTVQRDTVSGTKTNLSILDGNRIMETETLDSMLKGAENIEQQISLLYENTKLNDLGIRLRFLAASQVQQAISGMFPLAKALPFGSSVNAFGKMGCDLDLILRLDEEYKGPDAKKRPESRLVFHTKENLTNGRSQTQRQMESIGDMLHLFLPGVCHVRRILQARVPIIKYHHEHLNLEIDLSMSNLSGFYMSELLFMFGEFDERVRPLTFCIRRWAQTCGLTNPSPGRWISNFSLTCLVIFFLQQAKQPILPAINTLIRSATPDDIRVTEDGINCTFARNFQAIGFRSNNSCSIGELLLQFFEFYSQFDFQNKAISLNEARALSKPDHSALYIVNPLEPLLNVSKNVSLEECERLRIEVRNAAWVLESEVENQHHVDFDNKEQEPWGLLNLFKTPDKTIIRPNMFFKPRIIEVSELFDHNESPTPSPAKPQTASTNTVTSTGLVFKNAQVKQKIESIKSNARQDVKQMRLNSSAGIQTSTTSSKSPSSSKGSKRSR
;
A
#
# COMPACT_ATOMS: atom_id res chain seq x y z
N MET A 1 -33.20 -2.91 -32.37
CA MET A 1 -32.79 -1.66 -33.06
C MET A 1 -31.26 -1.48 -32.94
N PHE A 2 -30.46 -2.50 -33.28
CA PHE A 2 -29.01 -2.55 -32.99
C PHE A 2 -28.15 -3.04 -34.18
N ASN A 3 -28.72 -3.07 -35.40
CA ASN A 3 -28.01 -3.57 -36.60
C ASN A 3 -27.56 -2.46 -37.59
N ILE A 4 -27.59 -1.19 -37.21
CA ILE A 4 -27.26 -0.06 -38.11
C ILE A 4 -25.89 0.59 -37.78
N ILE A 5 -25.30 0.38 -36.60
CA ILE A 5 -24.07 1.10 -36.18
C ILE A 5 -22.75 0.40 -36.61
N LYS A 6 -22.82 -0.80 -37.19
CA LYS A 6 -21.62 -1.54 -37.65
C LYS A 6 -20.97 -1.00 -38.94
N ARG A 7 -21.49 0.08 -39.54
CA ARG A 7 -21.10 0.54 -40.89
C ARG A 7 -20.26 1.83 -40.96
N CYS A 8 -19.93 2.49 -39.85
CA CYS A 8 -19.19 3.77 -39.92
C CYS A 8 -17.70 3.74 -39.48
N TYR A 9 -17.15 2.60 -39.02
CA TYR A 9 -15.72 2.51 -38.63
C TYR A 9 -14.77 2.17 -39.79
N ASN A 10 -14.96 2.78 -40.96
CA ASN A 10 -14.10 2.53 -42.14
C ASN A 10 -13.59 3.81 -42.80
N THR A 11 -13.14 4.76 -41.99
CA THR A 11 -12.41 5.93 -42.48
C THR A 11 -11.01 5.90 -41.89
N LYS A 12 -10.06 5.40 -42.67
CA LYS A 12 -8.63 5.53 -42.43
C LYS A 12 -8.30 7.03 -42.36
N ILE A 13 -7.99 7.52 -41.17
CA ILE A 13 -7.21 8.74 -41.01
C ILE A 13 -5.84 8.30 -40.49
N CYS A 14 -4.85 8.29 -41.37
CA CYS A 14 -3.44 8.26 -40.97
C CYS A 14 -3.17 9.55 -40.17
N VAL A 15 -3.06 9.44 -38.84
CA VAL A 15 -2.51 10.51 -38.00
C VAL A 15 -1.16 10.03 -37.46
N ASN A 16 -0.15 10.85 -37.69
CA ASN A 16 1.26 10.64 -37.39
C ASN A 16 1.51 10.14 -35.94
N THR A 17 2.04 8.92 -35.83
CA THR A 17 2.51 8.24 -34.60
C THR A 17 3.79 8.86 -33.99
N SER A 18 4.07 10.15 -34.23
CA SER A 18 5.40 10.76 -34.03
C SER A 18 5.59 11.50 -32.70
N MET A 19 4.51 11.76 -31.94
CA MET A 19 4.62 12.53 -30.68
C MET A 19 4.74 11.68 -29.40
N TYR A 20 4.29 10.42 -29.39
CA TYR A 20 4.40 9.55 -28.22
C TYR A 20 5.84 9.11 -27.91
N ALA A 21 6.72 9.03 -28.92
CA ALA A 21 8.10 8.58 -28.74
C ALA A 21 9.06 9.67 -28.20
N ARG A 22 8.69 10.95 -28.21
CA ARG A 22 9.63 12.04 -27.91
C ARG A 22 9.77 12.38 -26.42
N TYR A 23 8.77 12.05 -25.59
CA TYR A 23 8.82 12.36 -24.15
C TYR A 23 9.45 11.25 -23.29
N PHE A 24 9.64 10.04 -23.83
CA PHE A 24 10.31 8.93 -23.17
C PHE A 24 11.80 8.75 -23.56
N SER A 25 12.38 9.68 -24.31
CA SER A 25 13.80 9.62 -24.68
C SER A 25 14.68 10.26 -23.61
N SER A 26 14.97 9.53 -22.53
CA SER A 26 16.27 9.68 -21.89
C SER A 26 17.31 9.06 -22.83
N LYS A 27 18.03 9.91 -23.58
CA LYS A 27 19.25 9.61 -24.38
C LYS A 27 19.58 8.12 -24.56
N SER A 28 18.83 7.42 -25.40
CA SER A 28 19.25 6.11 -25.91
C SER A 28 19.94 6.30 -27.26
N VAL A 29 21.20 5.87 -27.34
CA VAL A 29 21.94 5.78 -28.60
C VAL A 29 21.15 4.88 -29.57
N PRO A 30 20.95 5.27 -30.85
CA PRO A 30 20.24 4.44 -31.81
C PRO A 30 21.06 3.17 -32.08
N GLY A 31 20.64 2.05 -31.51
CA GLY A 31 21.30 0.73 -31.66
C GLY A 31 21.25 -0.19 -30.44
N SER A 32 20.96 0.31 -29.23
CA SER A 32 20.67 -0.54 -28.07
C SER A 32 19.19 -0.44 -27.71
N GLN A 33 18.42 -1.49 -27.94
CA GLN A 33 17.16 -1.65 -27.19
C GLN A 33 17.56 -1.69 -25.71
N ALA A 34 17.22 -0.66 -24.93
CA ALA A 34 17.43 -0.69 -23.49
C ALA A 34 16.74 -1.95 -22.95
N ALA A 35 17.49 -2.78 -22.23
CA ALA A 35 16.93 -4.01 -21.67
C ALA A 35 15.79 -3.63 -20.71
N ILE A 36 14.65 -4.32 -20.82
CA ILE A 36 13.54 -4.19 -19.86
C ILE A 36 14.14 -4.51 -18.47
N PRO A 37 14.09 -3.59 -17.50
CA PRO A 37 14.71 -3.81 -16.21
C PRO A 37 14.06 -5.00 -15.51
N SER A 38 14.87 -5.91 -14.97
CA SER A 38 14.33 -7.00 -14.16
C SER A 38 13.85 -6.47 -12.80
N PHE A 39 12.88 -7.15 -12.20
CA PHE A 39 12.41 -6.79 -10.86
C PHE A 39 13.54 -6.92 -9.82
N GLU A 40 14.39 -7.94 -9.95
CA GLU A 40 15.55 -8.13 -9.07
C GLU A 40 16.55 -6.98 -9.21
N ASP A 41 16.89 -6.57 -10.43
CA ASP A 41 17.78 -5.41 -10.66
C ASP A 41 17.16 -4.12 -10.10
N PHE A 42 15.85 -3.93 -10.27
CA PHE A 42 15.13 -2.79 -9.70
C PHE A 42 15.25 -2.77 -8.18
N VAL A 43 15.01 -3.90 -7.50
CA VAL A 43 15.13 -4.01 -6.03
C VAL A 43 16.57 -3.80 -5.58
N LEU A 44 17.54 -4.47 -6.21
CA LEU A 44 18.96 -4.38 -5.87
C LEU A 44 19.49 -2.95 -6.01
N LYS A 45 19.18 -2.29 -7.12
CA LYS A 45 19.56 -0.89 -7.35
C LYS A 45 19.12 0.01 -6.18
N HIS A 46 17.84 -0.05 -5.79
CA HIS A 46 17.33 0.83 -4.75
C HIS A 46 17.78 0.42 -3.34
N GLN A 47 18.12 -0.85 -3.12
CA GLN A 47 18.80 -1.27 -1.89
C GLN A 47 20.21 -0.68 -1.81
N GLU A 48 20.99 -0.71 -2.89
CA GLU A 48 22.31 -0.09 -2.95
C GLU A 48 22.24 1.42 -2.70
N GLU A 49 21.33 2.13 -3.37
CA GLU A 49 21.01 3.54 -3.12
C GLU A 49 20.68 3.81 -1.65
N ALA A 50 19.83 2.99 -1.02
CA ALA A 50 19.50 3.13 0.39
C ALA A 50 20.70 2.93 1.32
N THR A 51 21.61 1.98 1.02
CA THR A 51 22.80 1.74 1.86
C THR A 51 23.86 2.83 1.78
N ARG A 52 23.85 3.63 0.71
CA ARG A 52 24.77 4.75 0.51
C ARG A 52 24.11 6.12 0.69
N SER A 53 22.93 6.15 1.31
CA SER A 53 22.17 7.37 1.57
C SER A 53 22.09 7.71 3.06
N VAL A 54 22.07 9.01 3.36
CA VAL A 54 21.72 9.57 4.68
C VAL A 54 20.61 10.60 4.51
N VAL A 55 19.75 10.73 5.52
CA VAL A 55 18.71 11.77 5.58
C VAL A 55 19.06 12.75 6.67
N VAL A 56 19.20 14.01 6.29
CA VAL A 56 19.60 15.07 7.21
C VAL A 56 18.47 16.07 7.36
N GLN A 57 17.97 16.24 8.58
CA GLN A 57 17.05 17.32 8.92
C GLN A 57 17.79 18.66 8.88
N VAL A 58 17.19 19.64 8.22
CA VAL A 58 17.73 20.99 8.03
C VAL A 58 16.68 22.05 8.36
N SER A 59 17.09 23.30 8.52
CA SER A 59 16.13 24.40 8.77
C SER A 59 15.35 24.79 7.51
N SER A 60 15.96 24.65 6.33
CA SER A 60 15.32 24.91 5.03
C SER A 60 16.16 24.34 3.89
N GLU A 61 15.64 24.35 2.66
CA GLU A 61 16.40 24.05 1.43
C GLU A 61 17.68 24.90 1.29
N LYS A 62 17.69 26.12 1.86
CA LYS A 62 18.82 27.06 1.79
C LYS A 62 20.03 26.59 2.60
N SER A 63 19.86 25.62 3.49
CA SER A 63 20.97 25.00 4.24
C SER A 63 21.83 24.08 3.37
N PHE A 64 21.39 23.73 2.16
CA PHE A 64 22.09 22.78 1.30
C PHE A 64 23.55 23.13 1.01
N PRO A 65 23.96 24.36 0.67
CA PRO A 65 25.36 24.65 0.37
C PRO A 65 26.29 24.40 1.56
N GLU A 66 25.85 24.74 2.77
CA GLU A 66 26.62 24.50 3.99
C GLU A 66 26.67 23.00 4.31
N LEU A 67 25.52 22.32 4.26
CA LEU A 67 25.42 20.88 4.46
C LEU A 67 26.31 20.11 3.47
N TYR A 68 26.23 20.44 2.17
CA TYR A 68 27.04 19.80 1.13
C TYR A 68 28.54 19.99 1.39
N ASN A 69 28.96 21.21 1.73
CA ASN A 69 30.36 21.50 2.01
C ASN A 69 30.88 20.80 3.26
N TYR A 70 30.03 20.51 4.24
CA TYR A 70 30.39 19.70 5.40
C TYR A 70 30.44 18.21 5.05
N CYS A 71 29.38 17.69 4.41
CA CYS A 71 29.24 16.26 4.12
C CYS A 71 30.22 15.74 3.07
N ARG A 72 30.71 16.60 2.16
CA ARG A 72 31.71 16.21 1.15
C ARG A 72 33.07 15.79 1.75
N ASP A 73 33.33 16.13 3.02
CA ASP A 73 34.55 15.71 3.70
C ASP A 73 34.52 14.20 4.03
N PHE A 74 33.34 13.57 4.04
CA PHE A 74 33.18 12.12 4.29
C PHE A 74 33.14 11.28 3.01
N GLY A 75 32.91 11.91 1.85
CA GLY A 75 32.81 11.21 0.58
C GLY A 75 32.23 12.03 -0.56
N ASN A 76 32.20 11.44 -1.74
CA ASN A 76 31.65 12.05 -2.93
C ASN A 76 30.12 11.93 -2.94
N ILE A 77 29.42 13.06 -3.03
CA ILE A 77 27.96 13.12 -3.02
C ILE A 77 27.46 13.13 -4.47
N VAL A 78 26.80 12.04 -4.89
CA VAL A 78 26.30 11.85 -6.26
C VAL A 78 24.85 12.30 -6.45
N GLY A 79 24.09 12.43 -5.36
CA GLY A 79 22.70 12.86 -5.38
C GLY A 79 22.30 13.65 -4.15
N ALA A 80 21.42 14.64 -4.33
CA ALA A 80 20.86 15.44 -3.24
C ALA A 80 19.40 15.77 -3.52
N PHE A 81 18.52 15.42 -2.58
CA PHE A 81 17.08 15.55 -2.74
C PHE A 81 16.46 16.20 -1.50
N HIS A 82 15.86 17.37 -1.69
CA HIS A 82 15.12 18.05 -0.63
C HIS A 82 13.66 17.63 -0.65
N TYR A 83 13.07 17.46 0.54
CA TYR A 83 11.65 17.27 0.73
C TYR A 83 11.18 17.83 2.07
N CYS A 84 9.86 17.93 2.23
CA CYS A 84 9.23 18.41 3.46
C CYS A 84 8.25 17.40 4.02
N VAL A 85 8.17 17.34 5.35
CA VAL A 85 7.10 16.67 6.09
C VAL A 85 6.28 17.74 6.80
N ARG A 86 4.96 17.69 6.65
CA ARG A 86 4.02 18.67 7.23
C ARG A 86 3.20 17.99 8.30
N HIS A 87 3.50 18.29 9.56
CA HIS A 87 2.65 17.98 10.71
C HIS A 87 2.12 19.31 11.28
N ASP A 88 2.45 19.65 12.52
CA ASP A 88 2.13 20.96 13.11
C ASP A 88 3.01 22.07 12.51
N ASP A 89 4.29 21.78 12.31
CA ASP A 89 5.26 22.62 11.62
C ASP A 89 5.80 21.93 10.35
N ILE A 90 6.34 22.73 9.42
CA ILE A 90 7.03 22.21 8.23
C ILE A 90 8.45 21.82 8.62
N GLN A 91 8.74 20.52 8.53
CA GLN A 91 10.09 19.99 8.72
C GLN A 91 10.76 19.77 7.36
N HIS A 92 12.00 20.23 7.24
CA HIS A 92 12.79 20.10 6.01
C HIS A 92 13.85 19.02 6.15
N TYR A 93 13.97 18.19 5.11
CA TYR A 93 14.92 17.10 5.04
C TYR A 93 15.67 17.14 3.71
N ILE A 94 16.94 16.73 3.74
CA ILE A 94 17.75 16.50 2.55
C ILE A 94 18.28 15.07 2.59
N LEU A 95 17.90 14.26 1.62
CA LEU A 95 18.52 12.97 1.35
C LEU A 95 19.81 13.23 0.56
N LEU A 96 20.95 12.84 1.12
CA LEU A 96 22.24 12.86 0.44
C LEU A 96 22.62 11.43 0.08
N GLU A 97 22.91 11.22 -1.20
CA GLU A 97 23.41 9.95 -1.71
C GLU A 97 24.92 10.06 -1.99
N TYR A 98 25.69 9.20 -1.35
CA TYR A 98 27.13 9.05 -1.58
C TYR A 98 27.41 8.06 -2.70
N GLU A 99 28.64 8.11 -3.23
CA GLU A 99 29.09 7.20 -4.28
C GLU A 99 29.04 5.73 -3.83
N ASN A 100 29.34 5.45 -2.55
CA ASN A 100 29.32 4.10 -1.97
C ASN A 100 28.90 4.09 -0.49
N ALA A 101 28.56 2.90 0.01
CA ALA A 101 28.06 2.70 1.37
C ALA A 101 29.10 3.04 2.46
N GLN A 102 30.41 2.89 2.16
CA GLN A 102 31.48 3.20 3.12
C GLN A 102 31.55 4.69 3.42
N GLN A 103 31.36 5.54 2.39
CA GLN A 103 31.31 6.99 2.55
C GLN A 103 30.09 7.44 3.37
N ALA A 104 28.92 6.84 3.13
CA ALA A 104 27.74 7.07 3.97
C ALA A 104 27.98 6.63 5.42
N SER A 105 28.61 5.47 5.64
CA SER A 105 29.01 5.01 6.98
C SER A 105 29.96 6.00 7.64
N ALA A 106 30.96 6.55 6.92
CA ALA A 106 31.88 7.54 7.48
C ALA A 106 31.17 8.82 7.96
N ALA A 107 30.14 9.27 7.24
CA ALA A 107 29.29 10.39 7.67
C ALA A 107 28.47 10.03 8.94
N ILE A 108 27.94 8.82 9.01
CA ILE A 108 27.21 8.34 10.20
C ILE A 108 28.16 8.18 11.40
N ASP A 109 29.35 7.61 11.20
CA ASP A 109 30.31 7.29 12.26
C ASP A 109 30.99 8.53 12.85
N SER A 110 31.06 9.61 12.08
CA SER A 110 31.53 10.92 12.55
C SER A 110 30.44 11.75 13.22
N SER A 111 29.19 11.30 13.22
CA SER A 111 28.06 12.03 13.81
C SER A 111 28.07 11.92 15.34
N ALA A 112 27.74 13.03 16.00
CA ALA A 112 27.65 13.10 17.46
C ALA A 112 26.22 12.89 17.96
N TYR A 113 26.08 12.25 19.12
CA TYR A 113 24.79 12.19 19.83
C TYR A 113 24.40 13.58 20.35
N ASN A 114 23.10 13.79 20.56
CA ASN A 114 22.62 15.01 21.18
C ASN A 114 22.79 14.92 22.70
N GLU A 115 23.66 15.75 23.27
CA GLU A 115 23.91 15.81 24.71
C GLU A 115 22.74 16.46 25.48
N ASP A 116 21.94 17.29 24.81
CA ASP A 116 20.84 18.05 25.41
C ASP A 116 19.50 17.29 25.39
N LEU A 117 19.36 16.29 24.51
CA LEU A 117 18.16 15.45 24.41
C LEU A 117 18.37 14.13 25.15
N THR A 118 17.48 13.81 26.09
CA THR A 118 17.44 12.52 26.80
C THR A 118 16.85 11.40 25.92
N GLY A 119 17.44 11.18 24.74
CA GLY A 119 17.01 10.15 23.78
C GLY A 119 17.79 8.84 23.92
N VAL A 120 17.30 7.77 23.28
CA VAL A 120 18.05 6.51 23.14
C VAL A 120 19.17 6.72 22.12
N PRO A 121 20.45 6.43 22.46
CA PRO A 121 21.58 6.66 21.57
C PRO A 121 21.67 5.55 20.50
N VAL A 122 20.84 5.65 19.46
CA VAL A 122 20.81 4.70 18.34
C VAL A 122 21.55 5.28 17.14
N ARG A 123 22.48 4.49 16.59
CA ARG A 123 23.16 4.79 15.32
C ARG A 123 22.15 4.65 14.17
N SER A 124 22.03 5.68 13.34
CA SER A 124 21.00 5.74 12.30
C SER A 124 21.43 6.59 11.11
N PRO A 125 20.92 6.33 9.88
CA PRO A 125 21.12 7.23 8.74
C PRO A 125 20.30 8.54 8.84
N PHE A 126 19.47 8.69 9.86
CA PHE A 126 18.70 9.90 10.14
C PHE A 126 19.50 10.82 11.08
N LEU A 127 19.89 11.98 10.56
CA LEU A 127 20.78 12.94 11.20
C LEU A 127 20.12 14.32 11.28
N TRP A 128 20.63 15.17 12.15
CA TRP A 128 20.26 16.59 12.21
C TRP A 128 21.48 17.47 11.98
N PHE A 129 21.37 18.41 11.04
CA PHE A 129 22.41 19.41 10.81
C PHE A 129 22.25 20.61 11.76
N ARG A 130 23.19 20.75 12.71
CA ARG A 130 23.20 21.86 13.67
C ARG A 130 23.76 23.12 13.00
N ALA A 131 23.06 24.25 13.15
CA ALA A 131 23.62 25.54 12.79
C ALA A 131 24.79 25.84 13.73
N THR A 132 26.00 26.00 13.20
CA THR A 132 27.12 26.45 14.03
C THR A 132 26.94 27.95 14.30
N GLY A 133 26.84 28.35 15.57
CA GLY A 133 26.79 29.77 15.96
C GLY A 133 28.08 30.56 15.66
N ARG A 134 29.01 29.98 14.89
CA ARG A 134 30.27 30.60 14.47
C ARG A 134 30.10 31.11 13.05
N LYS A 135 30.42 32.39 12.83
CA LYS A 135 30.56 32.95 11.48
C LYS A 135 31.62 32.12 10.73
N THR A 136 31.18 31.23 9.85
CA THR A 136 32.07 30.45 9.00
C THR A 136 32.75 31.40 8.02
N VAL A 137 34.08 31.44 8.06
CA VAL A 137 34.90 32.09 7.04
C VAL A 137 34.53 31.46 5.70
N GLN A 138 34.13 32.28 4.72
CA GLN A 138 33.92 31.83 3.34
C GLN A 138 35.21 31.18 2.85
N ARG A 139 35.27 29.84 2.86
CA ARG A 139 36.28 29.13 2.08
C ARG A 139 35.85 29.25 0.63
N ASP A 140 36.78 29.67 -0.22
CA ASP A 140 36.57 29.81 -1.65
C ASP A 140 35.85 28.58 -2.21
N THR A 141 34.78 28.83 -2.95
CA THR A 141 34.04 27.83 -3.71
C THR A 141 34.97 27.13 -4.69
N VAL A 142 35.55 26.00 -4.29
CA VAL A 142 36.32 25.13 -5.19
C VAL A 142 35.36 24.52 -6.22
N SER A 143 35.60 24.86 -7.48
CA SER A 143 34.93 24.41 -8.69
C SER A 143 35.12 22.90 -8.96
N GLY A 144 34.53 22.07 -8.11
CA GLY A 144 34.22 20.66 -8.41
C GLY A 144 32.75 20.54 -8.79
N THR A 145 32.41 19.61 -9.68
CA THR A 145 31.05 19.31 -10.16
C THR A 145 30.01 19.46 -9.06
N LYS A 146 29.20 20.53 -9.11
CA LYS A 146 28.15 20.79 -8.12
C LYS A 146 27.02 19.80 -8.34
N THR A 147 26.82 18.88 -7.39
CA THR A 147 25.58 18.11 -7.32
C THR A 147 24.44 19.11 -7.05
N ASN A 148 23.49 19.20 -7.98
CA ASN A 148 22.35 20.11 -7.85
C ASN A 148 21.33 19.53 -6.87
N LEU A 149 20.76 20.40 -6.03
CA LEU A 149 19.65 20.00 -5.16
C LEU A 149 18.39 19.82 -6.00
N SER A 150 17.86 18.61 -6.00
CA SER A 150 16.54 18.33 -6.57
C SER A 150 15.49 18.61 -5.51
N ILE A 151 14.64 19.62 -5.73
CA ILE A 151 13.50 19.91 -4.85
C ILE A 151 12.35 19.04 -5.32
N LEU A 152 11.99 18.05 -4.52
CA LEU A 152 10.91 17.12 -4.80
C LEU A 152 9.94 17.16 -3.62
N ASP A 153 8.65 17.04 -3.91
CA ASP A 153 7.59 17.03 -2.90
C ASP A 153 7.55 15.72 -2.07
N GLY A 154 8.68 15.03 -1.87
CA GLY A 154 8.78 13.82 -1.03
C GLY A 154 7.74 12.76 -1.40
N ASN A 155 6.95 12.35 -0.39
CA ASN A 155 5.80 11.44 -0.53
C ASN A 155 4.44 12.17 -0.67
N ARG A 156 4.43 13.49 -0.92
CA ARG A 156 3.20 14.30 -0.97
C ARG A 156 2.34 13.92 -2.16
N ILE A 157 1.04 13.89 -1.91
CA ILE A 157 0.01 13.67 -2.92
C ILE A 157 -0.32 15.02 -3.56
N MET A 158 -0.43 15.05 -4.89
CA MET A 158 -0.90 16.22 -5.62
C MET A 158 -2.31 16.63 -5.18
N GLU A 159 -2.54 17.93 -5.05
CA GLU A 159 -3.85 18.47 -4.73
C GLU A 159 -4.83 18.21 -5.88
N THR A 160 -6.05 17.81 -5.53
CA THR A 160 -7.05 17.39 -6.53
C THR A 160 -7.40 18.53 -7.47
N GLU A 161 -7.54 19.76 -6.97
CA GLU A 161 -7.85 20.95 -7.78
C GLU A 161 -6.75 21.23 -8.82
N THR A 162 -5.48 21.11 -8.44
CA THR A 162 -4.35 21.29 -9.36
C THR A 162 -4.37 20.21 -10.44
N LEU A 163 -4.55 18.95 -10.05
CA LEU A 163 -4.63 17.84 -10.99
C LEU A 163 -5.80 18.03 -11.96
N ASP A 164 -6.98 18.37 -11.46
CA ASP A 164 -8.17 18.56 -12.28
C ASP A 164 -7.99 19.73 -13.27
N SER A 165 -7.32 20.81 -12.86
CA SER A 165 -6.94 21.91 -13.76
C SER A 165 -5.98 21.45 -14.87
N MET A 166 -5.01 20.59 -14.57
CA MET A 166 -4.09 20.03 -15.57
C MET A 166 -4.82 19.12 -16.56
N LEU A 167 -5.74 18.28 -16.07
CA LEU A 167 -6.56 17.40 -16.91
C LEU A 167 -7.51 18.21 -17.81
N LYS A 168 -8.05 19.32 -17.31
CA LYS A 168 -8.93 20.20 -18.09
C LYS A 168 -8.21 20.81 -19.29
N GLY A 169 -6.93 21.15 -19.13
CA GLY A 169 -6.09 21.76 -20.17
C GLY A 169 -5.47 20.78 -21.18
N ALA A 170 -5.79 19.49 -21.11
CA ALA A 170 -5.31 18.50 -22.08
C ALA A 170 -6.00 18.64 -23.46
N GLU A 171 -5.40 18.07 -24.50
CA GLU A 171 -5.92 18.08 -25.88
C GLU A 171 -6.90 16.93 -26.16
N ASN A 172 -6.70 15.77 -25.53
CA ASN A 172 -7.50 14.56 -25.70
C ASN A 172 -7.46 13.67 -24.44
N ILE A 173 -8.32 12.65 -24.40
CA ILE A 173 -8.44 11.73 -23.26
C ILE A 173 -7.13 10.98 -23.02
N GLU A 174 -6.39 10.63 -24.07
CA GLU A 174 -5.11 9.94 -23.94
C GLU A 174 -4.07 10.78 -23.21
N GLN A 175 -4.03 12.09 -23.48
CA GLN A 175 -3.19 13.03 -22.75
C GLN A 175 -3.67 13.20 -21.31
N GLN A 176 -4.98 13.23 -21.04
CA GLN A 176 -5.50 13.24 -19.67
C GLN A 176 -5.06 12.00 -18.88
N ILE A 177 -5.14 10.81 -19.47
CA ILE A 177 -4.68 9.55 -18.84
C ILE A 177 -3.18 9.62 -18.54
N SER A 178 -2.39 10.12 -19.50
CA SER A 178 -0.94 10.27 -19.34
C SER A 178 -0.60 11.27 -18.23
N LEU A 179 -1.25 12.44 -18.21
CA LEU A 179 -1.07 13.46 -17.17
C LEU A 179 -1.46 12.90 -15.79
N LEU A 180 -2.59 12.20 -15.68
CA LEU A 180 -3.01 11.56 -14.44
C LEU A 180 -1.93 10.59 -13.93
N TYR A 181 -1.42 9.71 -14.80
CA TYR A 181 -0.41 8.73 -14.43
C TYR A 181 0.91 9.40 -14.01
N GLU A 182 1.46 10.28 -14.84
CA GLU A 182 2.75 10.93 -14.58
C GLU A 182 2.76 11.76 -13.29
N ASN A 183 1.62 12.37 -12.95
CA ASN A 183 1.48 13.24 -11.78
C ASN A 183 1.03 12.51 -10.50
N THR A 184 0.68 11.23 -10.59
CA THR A 184 0.23 10.45 -9.41
C THR A 184 1.05 9.21 -9.13
N LYS A 185 1.86 8.71 -10.07
CA LYS A 185 2.79 7.59 -9.85
C LYS A 185 3.84 7.94 -8.80
N LEU A 186 4.44 6.91 -8.19
CA LEU A 186 5.61 7.10 -7.33
C LEU A 186 6.74 7.80 -8.09
N ASN A 187 7.24 8.91 -7.53
CA ASN A 187 8.44 9.57 -8.01
C ASN A 187 9.71 8.86 -7.48
N ASP A 188 10.86 9.18 -8.08
CA ASP A 188 12.15 8.53 -7.76
C ASP A 188 12.51 8.68 -6.27
N LEU A 189 12.32 9.86 -5.69
CA LEU A 189 12.56 10.09 -4.26
C LEU A 189 11.63 9.25 -3.36
N GLY A 190 10.35 9.15 -3.71
CA GLY A 190 9.37 8.36 -2.98
C GLY A 190 9.72 6.88 -2.97
N ILE A 191 10.35 6.36 -4.03
CA ILE A 191 10.90 5.01 -4.06
C ILE A 191 12.12 4.93 -3.14
N ARG A 192 13.10 5.84 -3.25
CA ARG A 192 14.30 5.89 -2.38
C ARG A 192 13.95 5.91 -0.90
N LEU A 193 12.99 6.75 -0.48
CA LEU A 193 12.57 6.85 0.93
C LEU A 193 11.99 5.52 1.44
N ARG A 194 11.23 4.80 0.61
CA ARG A 194 10.69 3.47 0.97
C ARG A 194 11.78 2.42 1.15
N PHE A 195 12.77 2.42 0.27
CA PHE A 195 13.93 1.52 0.41
C PHE A 195 14.82 1.91 1.60
N LEU A 196 14.92 3.20 1.93
CA LEU A 196 15.60 3.66 3.13
C LEU A 196 14.90 3.19 4.41
N ALA A 197 13.56 3.25 4.47
CA ALA A 197 12.78 2.70 5.57
C ALA A 197 13.01 1.18 5.74
N ALA A 198 13.00 0.43 4.62
CA ALA A 198 13.32 -0.99 4.63
C ALA A 198 14.75 -1.24 5.15
N SER A 199 15.73 -0.45 4.67
CA SER A 199 17.13 -0.53 5.11
C SER A 199 17.27 -0.28 6.61
N GLN A 200 16.54 0.69 7.19
CA GLN A 200 16.54 0.95 8.63
C GLN A 200 16.10 -0.28 9.44
N VAL A 201 15.00 -0.93 9.05
CA VAL A 201 14.51 -2.16 9.70
C VAL A 201 15.53 -3.30 9.58
N GLN A 202 16.12 -3.48 8.40
CA GLN A 202 17.14 -4.50 8.16
C GLN A 202 18.40 -4.27 9.02
N GLN A 203 18.92 -3.05 9.02
CA GLN A 203 20.13 -2.70 9.75
C GLN A 203 19.96 -2.89 11.26
N ALA A 204 18.78 -2.55 11.80
CA ALA A 204 18.46 -2.66 13.22
C ALA A 204 18.65 -4.07 13.81
N ILE A 205 18.51 -5.10 12.97
CA ILE A 205 18.60 -6.50 13.41
C ILE A 205 19.80 -7.26 12.82
N SER A 206 20.58 -6.61 11.95
CA SER A 206 21.66 -7.24 11.19
C SER A 206 22.79 -7.82 12.06
N GLY A 207 23.01 -7.27 13.26
CA GLY A 207 24.00 -7.80 14.19
C GLY A 207 23.66 -9.21 14.71
N MET A 208 22.37 -9.50 14.92
CA MET A 208 21.90 -10.82 15.36
C MET A 208 21.54 -11.72 14.18
N PHE A 209 21.03 -11.13 13.09
CA PHE A 209 20.62 -11.82 11.87
C PHE A 209 21.37 -11.23 10.68
N PRO A 210 22.63 -11.63 10.43
CA PRO A 210 23.46 -11.03 9.38
C PRO A 210 22.93 -11.26 7.97
N LEU A 211 22.05 -12.24 7.78
CA LEU A 211 21.40 -12.56 6.51
C LEU A 211 19.99 -11.99 6.40
N ALA A 212 19.56 -11.18 7.39
CA ALA A 212 18.22 -10.61 7.36
C ALA A 212 18.02 -9.68 6.17
N LYS A 213 16.81 -9.73 5.61
CA LYS A 213 16.38 -8.85 4.52
C LYS A 213 15.01 -8.27 4.85
N ALA A 214 14.90 -6.94 4.79
CA ALA A 214 13.62 -6.26 4.76
C ALA A 214 13.36 -5.81 3.32
N LEU A 215 12.32 -6.38 2.70
CA LEU A 215 12.03 -6.16 1.28
C LEU A 215 10.69 -5.44 1.13
N PRO A 216 10.65 -4.31 0.40
CA PRO A 216 9.41 -3.73 -0.05
C PRO A 216 8.63 -4.71 -0.94
N PHE A 217 7.32 -4.79 -0.75
CA PHE A 217 6.40 -5.45 -1.66
C PHE A 217 5.14 -4.60 -1.86
N GLY A 218 4.17 -5.14 -2.59
CA GLY A 218 2.89 -4.50 -2.83
C GLY A 218 3.03 -3.25 -3.71
N SER A 219 2.23 -2.23 -3.41
CA SER A 219 2.10 -1.01 -4.22
C SER A 219 3.44 -0.28 -4.41
N SER A 220 4.39 -0.46 -3.50
CA SER A 220 5.69 0.23 -3.54
C SER A 220 6.59 -0.24 -4.69
N VAL A 221 6.41 -1.47 -5.17
CA VAL A 221 7.31 -2.09 -6.17
C VAL A 221 6.60 -2.82 -7.30
N ASN A 222 5.27 -2.97 -7.24
CA ASN A 222 4.49 -3.73 -8.23
C ASN A 222 4.16 -2.96 -9.53
N ALA A 223 4.82 -1.83 -9.79
CA ALA A 223 4.55 -0.90 -10.89
C ALA A 223 3.25 -0.07 -10.82
N PHE A 224 2.38 -0.32 -9.84
CA PHE A 224 1.08 0.36 -9.70
C PHE A 224 1.00 1.26 -8.47
N GLY A 225 2.14 1.67 -7.90
CA GLY A 225 2.21 2.56 -6.75
C GLY A 225 1.85 4.00 -7.08
N LYS A 226 0.93 4.59 -6.32
CA LYS A 226 0.65 6.02 -6.36
C LYS A 226 1.33 6.75 -5.19
N MET A 227 1.62 8.03 -5.34
CA MET A 227 2.09 8.89 -4.23
C MET A 227 1.18 8.74 -3.01
N GLY A 228 1.79 8.68 -1.83
CA GLY A 228 1.08 8.48 -0.56
C GLY A 228 0.57 7.06 -0.31
N CYS A 229 0.90 6.05 -1.13
CA CYS A 229 0.58 4.67 -0.80
C CYS A 229 1.41 4.14 0.38
N ASP A 230 0.85 3.20 1.14
CA ASP A 230 1.54 2.48 2.21
C ASP A 230 2.77 1.73 1.69
N LEU A 231 3.74 1.53 2.57
CA LEU A 231 4.89 0.67 2.37
C LEU A 231 4.66 -0.68 3.05
N ASP A 232 4.41 -1.70 2.25
CA ASP A 232 4.37 -3.08 2.73
C ASP A 232 5.78 -3.67 2.76
N LEU A 233 6.21 -4.19 3.92
CA LEU A 233 7.52 -4.82 4.11
C LEU A 233 7.38 -6.29 4.49
N ILE A 234 8.20 -7.14 3.87
CA ILE A 234 8.45 -8.49 4.36
C ILE A 234 9.84 -8.54 4.98
N LEU A 235 9.90 -8.99 6.23
CA LEU A 235 11.15 -9.24 6.95
C LEU A 235 11.44 -10.73 6.97
N ARG A 236 12.62 -11.08 6.46
CA ARG A 236 13.19 -12.43 6.51
C ARG A 236 14.46 -12.40 7.33
N LEU A 237 14.67 -13.45 8.13
CA LEU A 237 15.84 -13.56 9.01
C LEU A 237 16.96 -14.40 8.39
N ASP A 238 16.68 -15.05 7.25
CA ASP A 238 17.55 -15.98 6.57
C ASP A 238 17.50 -15.84 5.04
N GLU A 239 18.38 -16.58 4.35
CA GLU A 239 18.43 -16.60 2.89
C GLU A 239 17.21 -17.25 2.25
N GLU A 240 16.94 -16.86 1.00
CA GLU A 240 15.89 -17.45 0.18
C GLU A 240 16.08 -18.94 -0.05
N TYR A 241 15.04 -19.71 0.29
CA TYR A 241 14.97 -21.12 -0.03
C TYR A 241 14.78 -21.29 -1.54
N LYS A 242 15.86 -21.58 -2.27
CA LYS A 242 15.85 -21.80 -3.73
C LYS A 242 15.44 -23.22 -4.15
N GLY A 243 14.67 -23.92 -3.32
CA GLY A 243 14.24 -25.28 -3.58
C GLY A 243 15.28 -26.37 -3.25
N PRO A 244 14.99 -27.64 -3.59
CA PRO A 244 15.78 -28.80 -3.19
C PRO A 244 17.17 -28.88 -3.83
N ASP A 245 17.41 -28.19 -4.95
CA ASP A 245 18.71 -28.12 -5.65
C ASP A 245 19.55 -26.90 -5.24
N ALA A 246 19.10 -26.11 -4.25
CA ALA A 246 19.89 -25.01 -3.71
C ALA A 246 21.26 -25.52 -3.24
N LYS A 247 22.34 -24.80 -3.58
CA LYS A 247 23.72 -25.11 -3.17
C LYS A 247 23.70 -25.61 -1.72
N LYS A 248 24.08 -26.87 -1.52
CA LYS A 248 24.16 -27.49 -0.19
C LYS A 248 24.86 -26.49 0.73
N ARG A 249 24.21 -26.16 1.85
CA ARG A 249 24.80 -25.34 2.91
C ARG A 249 26.22 -25.87 3.19
N PRO A 250 27.20 -25.00 3.47
CA PRO A 250 28.58 -25.42 3.66
C PRO A 250 28.64 -26.62 4.60
N GLU A 251 29.42 -27.64 4.25
CA GLU A 251 29.59 -28.90 5.01
C GLU A 251 30.34 -28.69 6.35
N SER A 252 30.21 -27.51 6.96
CA SER A 252 30.74 -27.23 8.27
C SER A 252 30.13 -28.18 9.28
N ARG A 253 31.01 -28.94 9.93
CA ARG A 253 30.63 -29.75 11.10
C ARG A 253 30.31 -28.91 12.33
N LEU A 254 30.67 -27.62 12.33
CA LEU A 254 30.29 -26.67 13.36
C LEU A 254 28.93 -26.09 12.97
N VAL A 255 27.91 -26.43 13.75
CA VAL A 255 26.52 -26.00 13.59
C VAL A 255 26.15 -25.12 14.78
N PHE A 256 25.58 -23.95 14.53
CA PHE A 256 25.10 -23.07 15.59
C PHE A 256 24.02 -23.77 16.42
N HIS A 257 24.05 -23.61 17.74
CA HIS A 257 22.88 -23.94 18.57
C HIS A 257 21.73 -23.00 18.19
N THR A 258 20.58 -23.57 17.85
CA THR A 258 19.36 -22.82 17.53
C THR A 258 18.31 -23.06 18.61
N LYS A 259 17.49 -22.05 18.88
CA LYS A 259 16.36 -22.19 19.78
C LYS A 259 15.28 -22.99 19.07
N GLU A 260 14.80 -24.06 19.70
CA GLU A 260 13.76 -24.91 19.12
C GLU A 260 12.49 -24.10 18.82
N ASN A 261 11.96 -24.28 17.62
CA ASN A 261 10.73 -23.64 17.20
C ASN A 261 9.57 -24.23 18.02
N LEU A 262 8.60 -23.38 18.41
CA LEU A 262 7.36 -23.90 18.99
C LEU A 262 6.68 -24.81 17.96
N THR A 263 6.01 -25.86 18.42
CA THR A 263 5.27 -26.81 17.55
C THR A 263 4.26 -26.12 16.62
N ASN A 264 3.82 -24.90 16.98
CA ASN A 264 3.03 -24.02 16.14
C ASN A 264 3.88 -22.85 15.60
N GLY A 265 4.35 -22.97 14.35
CA GLY A 265 5.15 -21.94 13.68
C GLY A 265 4.49 -20.55 13.67
N ARG A 266 3.16 -20.49 13.54
CA ARG A 266 2.41 -19.21 13.60
C ARG A 266 2.56 -18.51 14.95
N SER A 267 2.45 -19.24 16.06
CA SER A 267 2.60 -18.67 17.40
C SER A 267 4.01 -18.17 17.65
N GLN A 268 5.02 -18.80 17.04
CA GLN A 268 6.39 -18.33 17.08
C GLN A 268 6.56 -17.03 16.29
N THR A 269 6.08 -16.97 15.04
CA THR A 269 6.11 -15.74 14.23
C THR A 269 5.44 -14.58 14.95
N GLN A 270 4.27 -14.81 15.58
CA GLN A 270 3.59 -13.78 16.37
C GLN A 270 4.45 -13.22 17.50
N ARG A 271 5.14 -14.08 18.28
CA ARG A 271 6.04 -13.65 19.37
C ARG A 271 7.30 -12.93 18.87
N GLN A 272 7.87 -13.41 17.76
CA GLN A 272 8.99 -12.73 17.11
C GLN A 272 8.59 -11.34 16.64
N MET A 273 7.44 -11.22 15.98
CA MET A 273 6.87 -9.94 15.55
C MET A 273 6.53 -9.03 16.72
N GLU A 274 6.03 -9.56 17.84
CA GLU A 274 5.83 -8.76 19.06
C GLU A 274 7.14 -8.13 19.54
N SER A 275 8.22 -8.92 19.61
CA SER A 275 9.56 -8.45 20.02
C SER A 275 10.15 -7.45 19.02
N ILE A 276 9.99 -7.68 17.72
CA ILE A 276 10.40 -6.75 16.67
C ILE A 276 9.60 -5.45 16.79
N GLY A 277 8.30 -5.53 17.04
CA GLY A 277 7.45 -4.36 17.23
C GLY A 277 7.89 -3.50 18.42
N ASP A 278 8.30 -4.12 19.53
CA ASP A 278 8.89 -3.42 20.68
C ASP A 278 10.21 -2.75 20.32
N MET A 279 11.10 -3.46 19.61
CA MET A 279 12.37 -2.90 19.14
C MET A 279 12.16 -1.67 18.24
N LEU A 280 11.27 -1.79 17.25
CA LEU A 280 10.91 -0.68 16.35
C LEU A 280 10.38 0.52 17.15
N HIS A 281 9.44 0.27 18.07
CA HIS A 281 8.78 1.31 18.83
C HIS A 281 9.69 2.03 19.83
N LEU A 282 10.60 1.30 20.48
CA LEU A 282 11.38 1.81 21.60
C LEU A 282 12.73 2.39 21.17
N PHE A 283 13.28 1.95 20.03
CA PHE A 283 14.67 2.24 19.68
C PHE A 283 14.86 2.93 18.32
N LEU A 284 13.99 2.71 17.33
CA LEU A 284 14.23 3.28 16.01
C LEU A 284 13.73 4.73 15.90
N PRO A 285 14.59 5.68 15.49
CA PRO A 285 14.20 7.07 15.33
C PRO A 285 13.19 7.23 14.19
N GLY A 286 12.23 8.13 14.40
CA GLY A 286 11.15 8.41 13.45
C GLY A 286 10.00 7.40 13.49
N VAL A 287 10.11 6.27 14.20
CA VAL A 287 9.04 5.28 14.29
C VAL A 287 8.03 5.69 15.37
N CYS A 288 6.78 5.93 14.97
CA CYS A 288 5.69 6.26 15.88
C CYS A 288 4.40 5.47 15.55
N HIS A 289 3.35 5.64 16.36
CA HIS A 289 2.03 5.03 16.15
C HIS A 289 2.04 3.50 15.92
N VAL A 290 2.93 2.76 16.61
CA VAL A 290 3.11 1.33 16.41
C VAL A 290 1.90 0.52 16.89
N ARG A 291 1.28 -0.24 15.99
CA ARG A 291 0.14 -1.13 16.25
C ARG A 291 0.47 -2.57 15.83
N ARG A 292 0.33 -3.50 16.77
CA ARG A 292 0.61 -4.94 16.54
C ARG A 292 -0.71 -5.66 16.24
N ILE A 293 -0.93 -6.05 14.99
CA ILE A 293 -2.12 -6.79 14.53
C ILE A 293 -1.74 -8.25 14.30
N LEU A 294 -1.44 -8.95 15.40
CA LEU A 294 -0.84 -10.29 15.33
C LEU A 294 -1.85 -11.42 15.07
N GLN A 295 -3.15 -11.18 15.30
CA GLN A 295 -4.20 -12.21 15.17
C GLN A 295 -4.79 -12.33 13.76
N ALA A 296 -4.49 -11.39 12.86
CA ALA A 296 -4.95 -11.45 11.46
C ALA A 296 -4.35 -12.66 10.71
N ARG A 297 -4.97 -13.08 9.59
CA ARG A 297 -4.47 -14.22 8.77
C ARG A 297 -2.97 -14.12 8.51
N VAL A 298 -2.49 -12.95 8.12
CA VAL A 298 -1.08 -12.58 8.10
C VAL A 298 -0.85 -11.64 9.29
N PRO A 299 -0.06 -12.01 10.30
CA PRO A 299 0.33 -11.10 11.38
C PRO A 299 1.10 -9.89 10.81
N ILE A 300 0.74 -8.68 11.24
CA ILE A 300 1.32 -7.42 10.74
C ILE A 300 1.64 -6.47 11.90
N ILE A 301 2.74 -5.72 11.81
CA ILE A 301 3.03 -4.55 12.63
C ILE A 301 2.84 -3.33 11.76
N LYS A 302 1.90 -2.46 12.13
CA LYS A 302 1.65 -1.18 11.45
C LYS A 302 2.34 -0.05 12.21
N TYR A 303 2.98 0.88 11.53
CA TYR A 303 3.56 2.06 12.16
C TYR A 303 3.72 3.21 11.16
N HIS A 304 3.85 4.43 11.68
CA HIS A 304 4.15 5.62 10.89
C HIS A 304 5.63 5.99 11.06
N HIS A 305 6.32 6.30 9.97
CA HIS A 305 7.68 6.80 9.99
C HIS A 305 7.69 8.33 9.76
N GLU A 306 7.81 9.10 10.83
CA GLU A 306 7.67 10.57 10.84
C GLU A 306 8.61 11.26 9.86
N HIS A 307 9.91 10.95 9.90
CA HIS A 307 10.90 11.64 9.05
C HIS A 307 10.71 11.38 7.55
N LEU A 308 10.07 10.27 7.18
CA LEU A 308 9.85 9.87 5.80
C LEU A 308 8.40 10.12 5.34
N ASN A 309 7.49 10.40 6.27
CA ASN A 309 6.05 10.50 6.07
C ASN A 309 5.46 9.27 5.33
N LEU A 310 5.69 8.09 5.91
CA LEU A 310 5.25 6.79 5.37
C LEU A 310 4.45 6.00 6.40
N GLU A 311 3.29 5.48 6.01
CA GLU A 311 2.62 4.37 6.70
C GLU A 311 3.29 3.06 6.27
N ILE A 312 3.67 2.22 7.24
CA ILE A 312 4.43 1.00 7.01
C ILE A 312 3.75 -0.21 7.65
N ASP A 313 3.51 -1.24 6.84
CA ASP A 313 2.97 -2.52 7.24
C ASP A 313 4.08 -3.59 7.16
N LEU A 314 4.63 -4.00 8.31
CA LEU A 314 5.68 -5.01 8.39
C LEU A 314 5.10 -6.40 8.69
N SER A 315 5.48 -7.40 7.89
CA SER A 315 5.11 -8.81 8.03
C SER A 315 6.33 -9.72 7.96
N MET A 316 6.22 -10.96 8.47
CA MET A 316 7.28 -11.99 8.35
C MET A 316 6.86 -13.21 7.51
N SER A 317 5.58 -13.34 7.15
CA SER A 317 5.02 -14.58 6.59
C SER A 317 4.21 -14.36 5.29
N ASN A 318 4.63 -13.44 4.43
CA ASN A 318 3.88 -13.07 3.21
C ASN A 318 4.73 -13.12 1.92
N LEU A 319 5.50 -14.19 1.75
CA LEU A 319 6.39 -14.31 0.61
C LEU A 319 5.62 -14.50 -0.73
N SER A 320 4.42 -15.08 -0.69
CA SER A 320 3.54 -15.12 -1.88
C SER A 320 3.14 -13.70 -2.32
N GLY A 321 2.90 -12.77 -1.39
CA GLY A 321 2.65 -11.36 -1.69
C GLY A 321 3.84 -10.65 -2.34
N PHE A 322 5.07 -10.99 -1.95
CA PHE A 322 6.29 -10.50 -2.60
C PHE A 322 6.38 -10.96 -4.05
N TYR A 323 6.24 -12.26 -4.33
CA TYR A 323 6.27 -12.77 -5.71
C TYR A 323 5.07 -12.33 -6.55
N MET A 324 3.92 -12.08 -5.93
CA MET A 324 2.78 -11.45 -6.61
C MET A 324 3.14 -10.03 -7.09
N SER A 325 3.92 -9.30 -6.29
CA SER A 325 4.36 -7.95 -6.63
C SER A 325 5.35 -7.97 -7.79
N GLU A 326 6.24 -8.96 -7.84
CA GLU A 326 7.13 -9.22 -8.97
C GLU A 326 6.34 -9.54 -10.25
N LEU A 327 5.34 -10.43 -10.16
CA LEU A 327 4.47 -10.76 -11.30
C LEU A 327 3.72 -9.53 -11.84
N LEU A 328 3.18 -8.71 -10.94
CA LEU A 328 2.50 -7.47 -11.31
C LEU A 328 3.45 -6.43 -11.91
N PHE A 329 4.67 -6.31 -11.37
CA PHE A 329 5.72 -5.48 -11.95
C PHE A 329 5.98 -5.87 -13.40
N MET A 330 6.14 -7.17 -13.68
CA MET A 330 6.32 -7.67 -15.04
C MET A 330 5.14 -7.33 -15.95
N PHE A 331 3.89 -7.47 -15.47
CA PHE A 331 2.71 -7.03 -16.23
C PHE A 331 2.73 -5.53 -16.56
N GLY A 332 3.22 -4.70 -15.65
CA GLY A 332 3.43 -3.27 -15.91
C GLY A 332 4.53 -2.98 -16.92
N GLU A 333 5.43 -3.93 -17.22
CA GLU A 333 6.55 -3.77 -18.18
C GLU A 333 6.28 -4.44 -19.54
N PHE A 334 5.24 -5.30 -19.65
CA PHE A 334 4.89 -5.95 -20.92
C PHE A 334 4.38 -4.99 -22.00
N ASP A 335 3.66 -3.93 -21.58
CA ASP A 335 3.10 -2.92 -22.49
C ASP A 335 2.92 -1.59 -21.74
N GLU A 336 3.33 -0.50 -22.38
CA GLU A 336 3.34 0.84 -21.78
C GLU A 336 1.94 1.33 -21.35
N ARG A 337 0.88 0.82 -21.98
CA ARG A 337 -0.51 1.23 -21.70
C ARG A 337 -1.06 0.65 -20.40
N VAL A 338 -0.42 -0.39 -19.86
CA VAL A 338 -0.93 -1.15 -18.70
C VAL A 338 -0.98 -0.28 -17.44
N ARG A 339 0.10 0.45 -17.14
CA ARG A 339 0.18 1.28 -15.93
C ARG A 339 -0.79 2.46 -15.99
N PRO A 340 -0.78 3.32 -17.02
CA PRO A 340 -1.67 4.48 -17.03
C PRO A 340 -3.15 4.09 -17.04
N LEU A 341 -3.52 3.00 -17.75
CA LEU A 341 -4.89 2.48 -17.75
C LEU A 341 -5.31 2.01 -16.36
N THR A 342 -4.44 1.28 -15.67
CA THR A 342 -4.71 0.81 -14.30
C THR A 342 -4.87 1.98 -13.32
N PHE A 343 -4.06 3.03 -13.44
CA PHE A 343 -4.19 4.24 -12.61
C PHE A 343 -5.51 4.96 -12.87
N CYS A 344 -5.88 5.13 -14.14
CA CYS A 344 -7.16 5.76 -14.53
C CYS A 344 -8.35 5.00 -13.94
N ILE A 345 -8.41 3.68 -14.12
CA ILE A 345 -9.50 2.84 -13.61
C ILE A 345 -9.54 2.84 -12.08
N ARG A 346 -8.40 2.87 -11.39
CA ARG A 346 -8.37 2.98 -9.93
C ARG A 346 -8.85 4.34 -9.44
N ARG A 347 -8.50 5.43 -10.11
CA ARG A 347 -9.01 6.77 -9.79
C ARG A 347 -10.53 6.83 -10.00
N TRP A 348 -11.02 6.35 -11.14
CA TRP A 348 -12.45 6.22 -11.41
C TRP A 348 -13.18 5.42 -10.33
N ALA A 349 -12.70 4.22 -10.01
CA ALA A 349 -13.33 3.37 -9.01
C ALA A 349 -13.30 3.98 -7.59
N GLN A 350 -12.25 4.75 -7.26
CA GLN A 350 -12.18 5.53 -6.03
C GLN A 350 -13.26 6.62 -6.02
N THR A 351 -13.40 7.40 -7.10
CA THR A 351 -14.39 8.48 -7.19
C THR A 351 -15.83 7.96 -7.14
N CYS A 352 -16.12 6.82 -7.76
CA CYS A 352 -17.43 6.15 -7.68
C CYS A 352 -17.70 5.51 -6.30
N GLY A 353 -16.74 5.49 -5.38
CA GLY A 353 -16.86 4.83 -4.08
C GLY A 353 -17.04 3.30 -4.18
N LEU A 354 -16.41 2.68 -5.18
CA LEU A 354 -16.32 1.21 -5.34
C LEU A 354 -15.16 0.62 -4.53
N THR A 355 -14.18 1.46 -4.19
CA THR A 355 -13.06 1.12 -3.30
C THR A 355 -13.16 1.91 -2.01
N ASN A 356 -12.54 1.40 -0.95
CA ASN A 356 -12.44 2.10 0.33
C ASN A 356 -11.05 1.89 0.94
N PRO A 357 -10.44 2.92 1.57
CA PRO A 357 -9.19 2.75 2.31
C PRO A 357 -9.32 1.75 3.48
N SER A 358 -10.50 1.66 4.08
CA SER A 358 -10.77 0.73 5.17
C SER A 358 -11.15 -0.66 4.62
N PRO A 359 -10.66 -1.75 5.25
CA PRO A 359 -11.09 -3.11 4.90
C PRO A 359 -12.61 -3.28 5.03
N GLY A 360 -13.22 -4.06 4.14
CA GLY A 360 -14.65 -4.36 4.21
C GLY A 360 -15.20 -4.98 2.95
N ARG A 361 -16.45 -4.63 2.61
CA ARG A 361 -17.24 -5.24 1.53
C ARG A 361 -16.92 -4.74 0.12
N TRP A 362 -16.06 -3.74 0.00
CA TRP A 362 -15.69 -3.03 -1.24
C TRP A 362 -14.68 -3.80 -2.08
N ILE A 363 -14.54 -3.39 -3.33
CA ILE A 363 -13.54 -3.96 -4.23
C ILE A 363 -12.16 -3.46 -3.80
N SER A 364 -11.21 -4.37 -3.63
CA SER A 364 -9.83 -3.99 -3.30
C SER A 364 -9.12 -3.44 -4.54
N ASN A 365 -8.12 -2.59 -4.34
CA ASN A 365 -7.26 -2.11 -5.43
C ASN A 365 -6.58 -3.28 -6.18
N PHE A 366 -6.20 -4.34 -5.46
CA PHE A 366 -5.63 -5.54 -6.07
C PHE A 366 -6.66 -6.25 -6.96
N SER A 367 -7.90 -6.43 -6.49
CA SER A 367 -8.98 -7.02 -7.30
C SER A 367 -9.26 -6.18 -8.55
N LEU A 368 -9.26 -4.85 -8.46
CA LEU A 368 -9.38 -3.97 -9.63
C LEU A 368 -8.22 -4.15 -10.61
N THR A 369 -6.98 -4.17 -10.13
CA THR A 369 -5.82 -4.44 -11.00
C THR A 369 -5.95 -5.80 -11.69
N CYS A 370 -6.44 -6.84 -11.00
CA CYS A 370 -6.74 -8.13 -11.64
C CYS A 370 -7.81 -8.01 -12.74
N LEU A 371 -8.86 -7.19 -12.54
CA LEU A 371 -9.86 -6.93 -13.58
C LEU A 371 -9.23 -6.26 -14.81
N VAL A 372 -8.34 -5.28 -14.62
CA VAL A 372 -7.64 -4.61 -15.73
C VAL A 372 -6.76 -5.60 -16.49
N ILE A 373 -5.93 -6.37 -15.78
CA ILE A 373 -5.04 -7.37 -16.41
C ILE A 373 -5.85 -8.40 -17.19
N PHE A 374 -6.94 -8.91 -16.61
CA PHE A 374 -7.79 -9.88 -17.29
C PHE A 374 -8.41 -9.30 -18.56
N PHE A 375 -8.92 -8.05 -18.51
CA PHE A 375 -9.43 -7.36 -19.71
C PHE A 375 -8.35 -7.27 -20.81
N LEU A 376 -7.13 -6.88 -20.46
CA LEU A 376 -6.01 -6.76 -21.40
C LEU A 376 -5.57 -8.12 -21.98
N GLN A 377 -5.76 -9.22 -21.23
CA GLN A 377 -5.60 -10.58 -21.73
C GLN A 377 -6.74 -11.01 -22.68
N GLN A 378 -7.96 -10.50 -22.49
CA GLN A 378 -9.14 -10.80 -23.31
C GLN A 378 -9.28 -9.91 -24.55
N ALA A 379 -8.44 -8.88 -24.71
CA ALA A 379 -8.47 -8.03 -25.89
C ALA A 379 -8.36 -8.87 -27.17
N LYS A 380 -9.08 -8.49 -28.23
CA LYS A 380 -9.13 -9.23 -29.51
C LYS A 380 -7.73 -9.58 -30.04
N GLN A 381 -6.81 -8.63 -29.89
CA GLN A 381 -5.37 -8.89 -29.93
C GLN A 381 -4.88 -8.75 -28.48
N PRO A 382 -4.44 -9.85 -27.82
CA PRO A 382 -4.04 -9.81 -26.43
C PRO A 382 -2.90 -8.82 -26.20
N ILE A 383 -3.04 -7.97 -25.18
CA ILE A 383 -2.01 -7.02 -24.77
C ILE A 383 -1.09 -7.65 -23.72
N LEU A 384 -1.62 -8.57 -22.92
CA LEU A 384 -0.88 -9.27 -21.89
C LEU A 384 -0.96 -10.80 -22.10
N PRO A 385 0.11 -11.55 -21.78
CA PRO A 385 0.07 -13.01 -21.81
C PRO A 385 -0.74 -13.59 -20.65
N ALA A 386 -1.22 -14.82 -20.83
CA ALA A 386 -1.69 -15.66 -19.72
C ALA A 386 -0.52 -16.00 -18.78
N ILE A 387 -0.74 -16.06 -17.46
CA ILE A 387 0.35 -16.38 -16.51
C ILE A 387 0.88 -17.80 -16.74
N ASN A 388 0.04 -18.75 -17.19
CA ASN A 388 0.51 -20.09 -17.54
C ASN A 388 1.53 -20.10 -18.69
N THR A 389 1.57 -19.05 -19.53
CA THR A 389 2.65 -18.89 -20.52
C THR A 389 3.98 -18.61 -19.84
N LEU A 390 4.01 -17.72 -18.83
CA LEU A 390 5.21 -17.45 -18.04
C LEU A 390 5.66 -18.69 -17.25
N ILE A 391 4.72 -19.43 -16.66
CA ILE A 391 5.02 -20.67 -15.92
C ILE A 391 5.66 -21.72 -16.84
N ARG A 392 5.14 -21.90 -18.06
CA ARG A 392 5.70 -22.88 -19.03
C ARG A 392 7.08 -22.48 -19.56
N SER A 393 7.38 -21.19 -19.59
CA SER A 393 8.70 -20.68 -20.00
C SER A 393 9.73 -20.66 -18.86
N ALA A 394 9.35 -21.06 -17.64
CA ALA A 394 10.22 -20.97 -16.47
C ALA A 394 11.39 -21.96 -16.57
N THR A 395 12.56 -21.52 -16.13
CA THR A 395 13.79 -22.30 -16.07
C THR A 395 14.09 -22.73 -14.63
N PRO A 396 15.06 -23.63 -14.37
CA PRO A 396 15.47 -23.96 -13.00
C PRO A 396 15.88 -22.73 -12.15
N ASP A 397 16.42 -21.68 -12.78
CA ASP A 397 16.79 -20.44 -12.09
C ASP A 397 15.57 -19.61 -11.65
N ASP A 398 14.40 -19.88 -12.23
CA ASP A 398 13.13 -19.21 -11.90
C ASP A 398 12.38 -19.85 -10.72
N ILE A 399 12.87 -20.99 -10.19
CA ILE A 399 12.21 -21.72 -9.10
C ILE A 399 12.10 -20.82 -7.87
N ARG A 400 10.88 -20.60 -7.41
CA ARG A 400 10.57 -19.89 -6.16
C ARG A 400 9.46 -20.63 -5.43
N VAL A 401 9.74 -21.05 -4.19
CA VAL A 401 8.78 -21.76 -3.35
C VAL A 401 8.81 -21.14 -1.95
N THR A 402 7.64 -20.80 -1.44
CA THR A 402 7.50 -20.22 -0.10
C THR A 402 7.71 -21.27 0.99
N GLU A 403 7.94 -20.83 2.22
CA GLU A 403 8.09 -21.69 3.41
C GLU A 403 6.87 -22.60 3.64
N ASP A 404 5.68 -22.14 3.26
CA ASP A 404 4.43 -22.89 3.35
C ASP A 404 4.17 -23.80 2.12
N GLY A 405 5.15 -23.95 1.23
CA GLY A 405 5.08 -24.84 0.07
C GLY A 405 4.31 -24.27 -1.14
N ILE A 406 3.94 -22.99 -1.12
CA ILE A 406 3.30 -22.33 -2.28
C ILE A 406 4.34 -22.17 -3.39
N ASN A 407 4.04 -22.72 -4.57
CA ASN A 407 4.89 -22.61 -5.75
C ASN A 407 4.61 -21.29 -6.49
N CYS A 408 5.59 -20.40 -6.47
CA CYS A 408 5.55 -19.08 -7.12
C CYS A 408 6.49 -19.01 -8.34
N THR A 409 6.73 -20.14 -9.01
CA THR A 409 7.65 -20.25 -10.14
C THR A 409 7.00 -19.74 -11.42
N PHE A 410 7.62 -18.74 -12.05
CA PHE A 410 7.28 -18.23 -13.38
C PHE A 410 8.53 -17.61 -14.02
N ALA A 411 8.62 -17.62 -15.34
CA ALA A 411 9.74 -17.03 -16.07
C ALA A 411 9.86 -15.53 -15.83
N ARG A 412 11.09 -15.05 -15.58
CA ARG A 412 11.41 -13.61 -15.46
C ARG A 412 11.98 -12.99 -16.73
N ASN A 413 12.47 -13.82 -17.65
CA ASN A 413 13.10 -13.36 -18.89
C ASN A 413 12.05 -13.12 -19.99
N PHE A 414 11.82 -11.86 -20.35
CA PHE A 414 10.86 -11.45 -21.39
C PHE A 414 11.17 -12.01 -22.79
N GLN A 415 12.44 -12.23 -23.12
CA GLN A 415 12.82 -12.86 -24.39
C GLN A 415 12.45 -14.35 -24.40
N ALA A 416 12.69 -15.08 -23.31
CA ALA A 416 12.33 -16.49 -23.15
C ALA A 416 10.81 -16.72 -23.13
N ILE A 417 10.04 -15.76 -22.60
CA ILE A 417 8.58 -15.78 -22.64
C ILE A 417 8.08 -15.61 -24.09
N GLY A 418 8.79 -14.84 -24.92
CA GLY A 418 8.51 -14.70 -26.36
C GLY A 418 7.17 -14.01 -26.70
N PHE A 419 6.48 -13.41 -25.72
CA PHE A 419 5.20 -12.74 -25.96
C PHE A 419 5.39 -11.33 -26.53
N ARG A 420 4.63 -10.98 -27.56
CA ARG A 420 4.55 -9.64 -28.14
C ARG A 420 3.10 -9.31 -28.49
N SER A 421 2.65 -8.13 -28.11
CA SER A 421 1.33 -7.62 -28.47
C SER A 421 1.37 -7.02 -29.87
N ASN A 422 0.39 -7.37 -30.71
CA ASN A 422 0.13 -6.72 -32.00
C ASN A 422 -1.05 -5.73 -31.91
N ASN A 423 -1.49 -5.43 -30.69
CA ASN A 423 -2.64 -4.57 -30.45
C ASN A 423 -2.23 -3.09 -30.62
N SER A 424 -2.91 -2.39 -31.51
CA SER A 424 -2.68 -0.97 -31.83
C SER A 424 -3.74 -0.02 -31.28
N CYS A 425 -4.63 -0.48 -30.40
CA CYS A 425 -5.68 0.39 -29.84
C CYS A 425 -5.07 1.52 -29.00
N SER A 426 -5.65 2.72 -29.09
CA SER A 426 -5.27 3.84 -28.22
C SER A 426 -5.64 3.52 -26.77
N ILE A 427 -5.01 4.18 -25.80
CA ILE A 427 -5.36 4.00 -24.40
C ILE A 427 -6.77 4.51 -24.07
N GLY A 428 -7.27 5.51 -24.81
CA GLY A 428 -8.64 5.99 -24.73
C GLY A 428 -9.64 4.93 -25.23
N GLU A 429 -9.34 4.28 -26.35
CA GLU A 429 -10.14 3.15 -26.85
C GLU A 429 -10.14 1.97 -25.86
N LEU A 430 -9.00 1.66 -25.24
CA LEU A 430 -8.91 0.60 -24.24
C LEU A 430 -9.70 0.92 -22.97
N LEU A 431 -9.75 2.20 -22.57
CA LEU A 431 -10.57 2.63 -21.44
C LEU A 431 -12.06 2.42 -21.70
N LEU A 432 -12.55 2.83 -22.88
CA LEU A 432 -13.94 2.58 -23.28
C LEU A 432 -14.23 1.07 -23.35
N GLN A 433 -13.38 0.30 -24.04
CA GLN A 433 -13.53 -1.15 -24.18
C GLN A 433 -13.51 -1.88 -22.82
N PHE A 434 -12.77 -1.39 -21.82
CA PHE A 434 -12.80 -1.96 -20.47
C PHE A 434 -14.20 -1.85 -19.85
N PHE A 435 -14.82 -0.68 -19.95
CA PHE A 435 -16.16 -0.46 -19.42
C PHE A 435 -17.22 -1.25 -20.18
N GLU A 436 -17.15 -1.28 -21.51
CA GLU A 436 -18.01 -2.12 -22.35
C GLU A 436 -17.88 -3.61 -22.00
N PHE A 437 -16.64 -4.11 -21.85
CA PHE A 437 -16.35 -5.50 -21.53
C PHE A 437 -17.02 -5.92 -20.21
N TYR A 438 -16.82 -5.16 -19.15
CA TYR A 438 -17.39 -5.50 -17.83
C TYR A 438 -18.88 -5.18 -17.70
N SER A 439 -19.44 -4.33 -18.57
CA SER A 439 -20.89 -4.12 -18.64
C SER A 439 -21.68 -5.36 -19.09
N GLN A 440 -21.00 -6.25 -19.82
CA GLN A 440 -21.51 -7.48 -20.42
C GLN A 440 -21.00 -8.76 -19.72
N PHE A 441 -19.97 -8.65 -18.87
CA PHE A 441 -19.38 -9.80 -18.20
C PHE A 441 -20.36 -10.47 -17.23
N ASP A 442 -20.47 -11.80 -17.31
CA ASP A 442 -21.33 -12.61 -16.45
C ASP A 442 -20.69 -12.88 -15.08
N PHE A 443 -20.70 -11.88 -14.19
CA PHE A 443 -20.22 -12.02 -12.82
C PHE A 443 -21.02 -13.06 -12.00
N GLN A 444 -22.23 -13.40 -12.43
CA GLN A 444 -23.09 -14.34 -11.71
C GLN A 444 -22.54 -15.77 -11.81
N ASN A 445 -22.15 -16.20 -13.02
CA ASN A 445 -21.72 -17.58 -13.27
C ASN A 445 -20.23 -17.73 -13.60
N LYS A 446 -19.53 -16.64 -13.93
CA LYS A 446 -18.12 -16.70 -14.37
C LYS A 446 -17.12 -16.20 -13.34
N ALA A 447 -16.05 -16.98 -13.20
CA ALA A 447 -14.86 -16.64 -12.45
C ALA A 447 -13.77 -16.13 -13.40
N ILE A 448 -12.95 -15.22 -12.94
CA ILE A 448 -11.84 -14.63 -13.69
C ILE A 448 -10.56 -15.38 -13.37
N SER A 449 -9.92 -15.96 -14.39
CA SER A 449 -8.62 -16.62 -14.27
C SER A 449 -7.57 -15.92 -15.12
N LEU A 450 -6.63 -15.26 -14.44
CA LEU A 450 -5.45 -14.64 -15.03
C LEU A 450 -4.42 -15.68 -15.50
N ASN A 451 -4.42 -16.86 -14.87
CA ASN A 451 -3.54 -17.98 -15.23
C ASN A 451 -3.85 -18.51 -16.62
N GLU A 452 -5.13 -18.70 -16.90
CA GLU A 452 -5.61 -19.28 -18.15
C GLU A 452 -6.00 -18.23 -19.18
N ALA A 453 -6.02 -16.94 -18.79
CA ALA A 453 -6.55 -15.84 -19.60
C ALA A 453 -7.94 -16.20 -20.16
N ARG A 454 -8.83 -16.68 -19.31
CA ARG A 454 -10.22 -16.98 -19.68
C ARG A 454 -11.18 -16.91 -18.49
N ALA A 455 -12.45 -16.75 -18.81
CA ALA A 455 -13.54 -16.89 -17.86
C ALA A 455 -13.83 -18.38 -17.59
N LEU A 456 -13.81 -18.78 -16.31
CA LEU A 456 -14.13 -20.14 -15.85
C LEU A 456 -15.54 -20.18 -15.26
N SER A 457 -16.11 -21.37 -15.07
CA SER A 457 -17.31 -21.51 -14.25
C SER A 457 -16.97 -21.28 -12.77
N LYS A 458 -17.83 -20.55 -12.04
CA LYS A 458 -17.57 -20.26 -10.63
C LYS A 458 -17.62 -21.53 -9.78
N PRO A 459 -16.66 -21.71 -8.85
CA PRO A 459 -16.66 -22.84 -7.93
C PRO A 459 -17.61 -22.61 -6.73
N ASP A 460 -18.02 -21.36 -6.47
CA ASP A 460 -18.94 -21.01 -5.39
C ASP A 460 -19.87 -19.82 -5.75
N HIS A 461 -20.76 -19.46 -4.82
CA HIS A 461 -21.74 -18.38 -4.97
C HIS A 461 -21.21 -16.98 -4.56
N SER A 462 -19.90 -16.76 -4.49
CA SER A 462 -19.34 -15.43 -4.19
C SER A 462 -19.82 -14.41 -5.21
N ALA A 463 -20.04 -13.14 -4.84
CA ALA A 463 -20.53 -12.12 -5.78
C ALA A 463 -19.56 -11.90 -6.94
N LEU A 464 -18.29 -11.67 -6.63
CA LEU A 464 -17.18 -11.59 -7.56
C LEU A 464 -16.20 -12.73 -7.26
N TYR A 465 -15.69 -13.39 -8.31
CA TYR A 465 -14.71 -14.45 -8.17
C TYR A 465 -13.52 -14.21 -9.08
N ILE A 466 -12.38 -13.88 -8.47
CA ILE A 466 -11.10 -13.73 -9.16
C ILE A 466 -10.14 -14.73 -8.53
N VAL A 467 -9.66 -15.68 -9.33
CA VAL A 467 -8.69 -16.70 -8.88
C VAL A 467 -7.39 -16.01 -8.48
N ASN A 468 -6.87 -16.31 -7.28
CA ASN A 468 -5.53 -15.84 -6.88
C ASN A 468 -4.49 -16.53 -7.77
N PRO A 469 -3.66 -15.79 -8.52
CA PRO A 469 -2.77 -16.39 -9.48
C PRO A 469 -1.68 -17.33 -8.94
N LEU A 470 -1.23 -17.10 -7.70
CA LEU A 470 -0.19 -17.90 -7.05
C LEU A 470 -0.76 -18.91 -6.05
N GLU A 471 -2.01 -18.72 -5.63
CA GLU A 471 -2.73 -19.63 -4.73
C GLU A 471 -4.12 -19.96 -5.33
N PRO A 472 -4.21 -20.78 -6.40
CA PRO A 472 -5.44 -20.89 -7.23
C PRO A 472 -6.71 -21.37 -6.51
N LEU A 473 -6.58 -21.91 -5.29
CA LEU A 473 -7.69 -22.30 -4.44
C LEU A 473 -8.37 -21.11 -3.73
N LEU A 474 -7.78 -19.91 -3.81
CA LEU A 474 -8.29 -18.72 -3.15
C LEU A 474 -8.96 -17.75 -4.13
N ASN A 475 -10.00 -17.10 -3.63
CA ASN A 475 -10.67 -15.98 -4.31
C ASN A 475 -10.17 -14.65 -3.72
N VAL A 476 -9.50 -13.82 -4.53
CA VAL A 476 -8.96 -12.53 -4.07
C VAL A 476 -10.03 -11.47 -3.84
N SER A 477 -11.26 -11.72 -4.30
CA SER A 477 -12.43 -10.84 -4.12
C SER A 477 -13.50 -11.47 -3.24
N LYS A 478 -13.14 -12.43 -2.37
CA LYS A 478 -14.08 -13.11 -1.46
C LYS A 478 -14.83 -12.16 -0.53
N ASN A 479 -14.22 -11.01 -0.20
CA ASN A 479 -14.80 -9.98 0.65
C ASN A 479 -15.90 -9.15 -0.06
N VAL A 480 -15.93 -9.17 -1.39
CA VAL A 480 -16.82 -8.30 -2.18
C VAL A 480 -18.26 -8.77 -2.03
N SER A 481 -19.13 -7.87 -1.58
CA SER A 481 -20.56 -8.14 -1.46
C SER A 481 -21.27 -8.12 -2.81
N LEU A 482 -22.45 -8.75 -2.87
CA LEU A 482 -23.31 -8.70 -4.07
C LEU A 482 -23.70 -7.27 -4.44
N GLU A 483 -23.99 -6.43 -3.44
CA GLU A 483 -24.31 -5.02 -3.64
C GLU A 483 -23.16 -4.28 -4.34
N GLU A 484 -21.92 -4.44 -3.88
CA GLU A 484 -20.76 -3.78 -4.50
C GLU A 484 -20.43 -4.34 -5.89
N CYS A 485 -20.66 -5.63 -6.13
CA CYS A 485 -20.52 -6.22 -7.46
C CYS A 485 -21.58 -5.68 -8.45
N GLU A 486 -22.82 -5.50 -8.00
CA GLU A 486 -23.87 -4.89 -8.82
C GLU A 486 -23.61 -3.40 -9.05
N ARG A 487 -23.11 -2.68 -8.04
CA ARG A 487 -22.65 -1.30 -8.21
C ARG A 487 -21.55 -1.20 -9.25
N LEU A 488 -20.54 -2.08 -9.22
CA LEU A 488 -19.53 -2.13 -10.28
C LEU A 488 -20.18 -2.25 -11.66
N ARG A 489 -21.13 -3.17 -11.84
CA ARG A 489 -21.81 -3.39 -13.13
C ARG A 489 -22.59 -2.16 -13.60
N ILE A 490 -23.21 -1.42 -12.68
CA ILE A 490 -23.91 -0.18 -12.99
C ILE A 490 -22.92 0.92 -13.38
N GLU A 491 -21.87 1.12 -12.58
CA GLU A 491 -20.91 2.20 -12.81
C GLU A 491 -20.10 2.00 -14.09
N VAL A 492 -19.73 0.76 -14.46
CA VAL A 492 -19.07 0.52 -15.76
C VAL A 492 -19.98 0.88 -16.94
N ARG A 493 -21.30 0.65 -16.83
CA ARG A 493 -22.26 1.08 -17.88
C ARG A 493 -22.36 2.59 -17.97
N ASN A 494 -22.45 3.26 -16.82
CA ASN A 494 -22.48 4.72 -16.76
C ASN A 494 -21.20 5.30 -17.37
N ALA A 495 -20.04 4.76 -17.03
CA ALA A 495 -18.75 5.20 -17.54
C ALA A 495 -18.61 5.01 -19.06
N ALA A 496 -19.06 3.87 -19.59
CA ALA A 496 -19.11 3.64 -21.04
C ALA A 496 -19.98 4.70 -21.74
N TRP A 497 -21.19 4.93 -21.23
CA TRP A 497 -22.12 5.92 -21.79
C TRP A 497 -21.54 7.35 -21.77
N VAL A 498 -20.88 7.74 -20.67
CA VAL A 498 -20.21 9.05 -20.57
C VAL A 498 -19.18 9.20 -21.68
N LEU A 499 -18.28 8.22 -21.84
CA LEU A 499 -17.25 8.27 -22.88
C LEU A 499 -17.81 8.25 -24.31
N GLU A 500 -18.83 7.43 -24.58
CA GLU A 500 -19.50 7.39 -25.90
C GLU A 500 -20.14 8.75 -26.24
N SER A 501 -20.84 9.35 -25.27
CA SER A 501 -21.51 10.63 -25.47
C SER A 501 -20.53 11.77 -25.77
N GLU A 502 -19.32 11.73 -25.21
CA GLU A 502 -18.29 12.72 -25.50
C GLU A 502 -17.74 12.59 -26.92
N VAL A 503 -17.57 11.37 -27.42
CA VAL A 503 -17.14 11.13 -28.81
C VAL A 503 -18.21 11.62 -29.79
N GLU A 504 -19.49 11.40 -29.51
CA GLU A 504 -20.59 11.89 -30.35
C GLU A 504 -20.70 13.42 -30.34
N ASN A 505 -20.55 14.05 -29.17
CA ASN A 505 -20.66 15.51 -29.01
C ASN A 505 -19.47 16.28 -29.59
N GLN A 506 -18.28 15.67 -29.76
CA GLN A 506 -17.15 16.29 -30.47
C GLN A 506 -17.48 16.67 -31.93
N HIS A 507 -18.54 16.11 -32.52
CA HIS A 507 -18.97 16.41 -33.89
C HIS A 507 -20.01 17.55 -34.00
N HIS A 508 -20.43 18.15 -32.89
CA HIS A 508 -21.41 19.24 -32.85
C HIS A 508 -21.05 20.31 -31.80
N VAL A 509 -20.05 21.17 -32.03
CA VAL A 509 -19.85 22.33 -31.13
C VAL A 509 -19.33 23.58 -31.86
N ASP A 510 -20.12 24.64 -31.76
CA ASP A 510 -19.80 26.04 -32.05
C ASP A 510 -18.64 26.55 -31.18
N PHE A 511 -17.79 27.41 -31.74
CA PHE A 511 -16.46 27.75 -31.21
C PHE A 511 -16.42 28.69 -30.00
N ASP A 512 -17.54 29.24 -29.52
CA ASP A 512 -17.50 30.46 -28.70
C ASP A 512 -17.64 30.30 -27.17
N ASN A 513 -17.77 29.09 -26.61
CA ASN A 513 -18.02 28.90 -25.15
C ASN A 513 -17.24 27.77 -24.44
N LYS A 514 -16.14 27.27 -25.01
CA LYS A 514 -15.46 26.05 -24.55
C LYS A 514 -14.65 26.14 -23.25
N GLU A 515 -14.40 27.31 -22.67
CA GLU A 515 -13.37 27.42 -21.61
C GLU A 515 -13.80 27.00 -20.18
N GLN A 516 -15.08 26.65 -19.94
CA GLN A 516 -15.56 26.47 -18.55
C GLN A 516 -16.01 25.06 -18.12
N GLU A 517 -16.47 24.17 -18.98
CA GLU A 517 -17.03 22.88 -18.53
C GLU A 517 -15.97 21.74 -18.45
N PRO A 518 -16.06 20.83 -17.46
CA PRO A 518 -15.24 19.61 -17.40
C PRO A 518 -15.60 18.63 -18.53
N TRP A 519 -14.59 17.92 -19.03
CA TRP A 519 -14.69 16.98 -20.15
C TRP A 519 -13.71 15.80 -19.97
N GLY A 520 -13.93 14.70 -20.69
CA GLY A 520 -13.04 13.54 -20.68
C GLY A 520 -13.11 12.80 -19.34
N LEU A 521 -11.93 12.49 -18.81
CA LEU A 521 -11.79 11.86 -17.49
C LEU A 521 -12.43 12.67 -16.37
N LEU A 522 -12.51 14.00 -16.49
CA LEU A 522 -13.15 14.83 -15.46
C LEU A 522 -14.64 14.51 -15.32
N ASN A 523 -15.33 14.16 -16.41
CA ASN A 523 -16.71 13.71 -16.34
C ASN A 523 -16.84 12.31 -15.73
N LEU A 524 -15.84 11.44 -15.91
CA LEU A 524 -15.75 10.15 -15.21
C LEU A 524 -15.43 10.31 -13.72
N PHE A 525 -14.79 11.41 -13.32
CA PHE A 525 -14.41 11.70 -11.93
C PHE A 525 -15.39 12.63 -11.22
N LYS A 526 -16.55 12.95 -11.82
CA LYS A 526 -17.61 13.63 -11.09
C LYS A 526 -18.15 12.71 -10.00
N THR A 527 -18.15 13.20 -8.76
CA THR A 527 -18.98 12.61 -7.72
C THR A 527 -20.44 12.82 -8.13
N PRO A 528 -21.32 11.82 -8.04
CA PRO A 528 -22.71 12.00 -8.43
C PRO A 528 -23.43 12.99 -7.48
N ASP A 529 -23.38 14.27 -7.83
CA ASP A 529 -24.16 15.35 -7.22
C ASP A 529 -25.62 15.16 -7.61
N LYS A 530 -26.35 14.43 -6.77
CA LYS A 530 -27.81 14.19 -6.81
C LYS A 530 -28.28 13.08 -7.76
N THR A 531 -29.14 12.24 -7.16
CA THR A 531 -29.97 11.19 -7.77
C THR A 531 -29.20 10.13 -8.56
N ILE A 532 -28.52 9.25 -7.82
CA ILE A 532 -28.43 7.85 -8.28
C ILE A 532 -29.89 7.40 -8.47
N ILE A 533 -30.30 7.15 -9.72
CA ILE A 533 -31.44 6.27 -9.98
C ILE A 533 -30.95 4.90 -9.52
N ARG A 534 -31.04 4.65 -8.22
CA ARG A 534 -30.99 3.29 -7.69
C ARG A 534 -32.30 2.70 -8.18
N PRO A 535 -32.30 1.67 -9.04
CA PRO A 535 -33.50 0.86 -9.14
C PRO A 535 -33.85 0.48 -7.70
N ASN A 536 -35.09 0.72 -7.26
CA ASN A 536 -35.58 0.32 -5.94
C ASN A 536 -35.49 -1.22 -5.83
N MET A 537 -34.29 -1.75 -5.65
CA MET A 537 -34.07 -3.14 -5.28
C MET A 537 -34.05 -3.17 -3.76
N PHE A 538 -35.19 -3.55 -3.18
CA PHE A 538 -35.50 -4.19 -1.88
C PHE A 538 -34.58 -4.09 -0.64
N PHE A 539 -33.52 -3.29 -0.62
CA PHE A 539 -32.58 -3.23 0.49
C PHE A 539 -32.38 -1.78 0.89
N LYS A 540 -33.20 -1.33 1.85
CA LYS A 540 -32.88 -0.14 2.63
C LYS A 540 -31.55 -0.40 3.36
N PRO A 541 -30.54 0.47 3.25
CA PRO A 541 -29.35 0.35 4.08
C PRO A 541 -29.78 0.55 5.53
N ARG A 542 -29.75 -0.51 6.34
CA ARG A 542 -29.78 -0.37 7.80
C ARG A 542 -28.35 -0.16 8.25
N ILE A 543 -27.84 1.04 8.04
CA ILE A 543 -26.64 1.53 8.71
C ILE A 543 -27.06 2.81 9.40
N ILE A 544 -27.09 2.79 10.73
CA ILE A 544 -27.19 3.99 11.56
C ILE A 544 -25.74 4.44 11.76
N GLU A 545 -25.38 5.60 11.23
CA GLU A 545 -24.12 6.26 11.60
C GLU A 545 -24.24 6.74 13.06
N VAL A 546 -23.28 6.34 13.90
CA VAL A 546 -23.29 6.68 15.34
C VAL A 546 -23.04 8.18 15.57
N SER A 547 -22.49 8.88 14.58
CA SER A 547 -22.34 10.34 14.55
C SER A 547 -23.68 11.08 14.43
N GLU A 548 -24.66 10.51 13.72
CA GLU A 548 -25.98 11.14 13.51
C GLU A 548 -26.88 11.09 14.77
N LEU A 549 -26.47 10.40 15.83
CA LEU A 549 -27.19 10.32 17.10
C LEU A 549 -26.97 11.52 18.02
N PHE A 550 -26.01 12.42 17.71
CA PHE A 550 -25.57 13.45 18.65
C PHE A 550 -25.66 14.90 18.18
N ASP A 551 -25.99 15.18 16.91
CA ASP A 551 -26.06 16.55 16.41
C ASP A 551 -27.45 16.94 15.93
N HIS A 552 -28.21 17.62 16.79
CA HIS A 552 -29.31 18.49 16.35
C HIS A 552 -29.14 19.90 16.91
N ASN A 553 -28.91 20.81 15.95
CA ASN A 553 -28.92 22.26 16.07
C ASN A 553 -30.20 22.78 16.75
N GLU A 554 -30.06 23.55 17.83
CA GLU A 554 -31.08 24.49 18.29
C GLU A 554 -30.76 25.89 17.74
N SER A 555 -31.71 26.47 17.00
CA SER A 555 -31.73 27.90 16.67
C SER A 555 -32.78 28.62 17.55
N PRO A 556 -32.62 29.94 17.81
CA PRO A 556 -32.95 30.54 19.10
C PRO A 556 -34.28 31.33 19.09
N THR A 557 -34.91 31.53 20.26
CA THR A 557 -35.82 32.65 20.61
C THR A 557 -36.30 32.53 22.09
N PRO A 558 -36.81 33.59 22.75
CA PRO A 558 -36.04 34.45 23.66
C PRO A 558 -36.48 34.35 25.14
N SER A 559 -35.61 34.77 26.05
CA SER A 559 -35.83 34.80 27.50
C SER A 559 -36.78 35.91 27.97
N PRO A 560 -37.31 35.79 29.20
CA PRO A 560 -37.36 36.95 30.08
C PRO A 560 -36.85 36.69 31.52
N ALA A 561 -36.07 37.67 32.00
CA ALA A 561 -35.93 38.23 33.34
C ALA A 561 -35.40 37.38 34.53
N LYS A 562 -34.28 37.86 35.11
CA LYS A 562 -33.75 37.59 36.47
C LYS A 562 -34.51 38.43 37.52
N PRO A 563 -34.38 38.17 38.84
CA PRO A 563 -33.27 38.75 39.62
C PRO A 563 -32.60 37.80 40.66
N GLN A 564 -31.46 38.29 41.14
CA GLN A 564 -30.39 37.68 41.95
C GLN A 564 -30.77 37.39 43.41
N THR A 565 -30.07 36.43 44.06
CA THR A 565 -29.32 36.64 45.34
C THR A 565 -28.53 35.39 45.82
N ALA A 566 -27.24 35.64 46.12
CA ALA A 566 -26.30 35.07 47.11
C ALA A 566 -26.25 33.57 47.53
N SER A 567 -25.13 32.94 47.12
CA SER A 567 -24.10 32.22 47.91
C SER A 567 -24.38 30.93 48.71
N THR A 568 -23.55 29.91 48.40
CA THR A 568 -22.86 28.88 49.22
C THR A 568 -23.10 27.38 48.89
N ASN A 569 -22.02 26.78 48.37
CA ASN A 569 -21.52 25.40 48.43
C ASN A 569 -22.45 24.23 48.83
N THR A 570 -22.72 23.34 47.87
CA THR A 570 -22.68 21.87 48.06
C THR A 570 -22.54 21.17 46.71
N VAL A 571 -21.53 20.31 46.56
CA VAL A 571 -21.36 19.42 45.41
C VAL A 571 -22.33 18.24 45.58
N THR A 572 -23.42 18.23 44.81
CA THR A 572 -24.35 17.09 44.69
C THR A 572 -24.32 16.54 43.27
N SER A 573 -24.21 15.20 43.19
CA SER A 573 -24.20 14.39 41.98
C SER A 573 -25.33 14.74 41.01
N THR A 574 -25.00 15.09 39.77
CA THR A 574 -25.98 15.25 38.69
C THR A 574 -26.47 13.89 38.21
N GLY A 575 -27.73 13.59 38.53
CA GLY A 575 -28.46 12.43 38.03
C GLY A 575 -28.91 12.64 36.58
N LEU A 576 -28.83 11.57 35.78
CA LEU A 576 -29.40 11.51 34.43
C LEU A 576 -30.93 11.67 34.49
N VAL A 577 -31.48 12.69 33.81
CA VAL A 577 -32.93 12.90 33.68
C VAL A 577 -33.44 12.12 32.47
N PHE A 578 -34.32 11.15 32.70
CA PHE A 578 -34.93 10.34 31.63
C PHE A 578 -36.26 10.95 31.19
N LYS A 579 -36.41 11.27 29.90
CA LYS A 579 -37.66 11.80 29.32
C LYS A 579 -38.81 10.77 29.28
N ASN A 580 -38.54 9.49 29.53
CA ASN A 580 -39.52 8.41 29.53
C ASN A 580 -39.37 7.52 30.77
N ALA A 581 -40.43 7.42 31.59
CA ALA A 581 -40.44 6.68 32.84
C ALA A 581 -40.23 5.15 32.66
N GLN A 582 -40.67 4.58 31.53
CA GLN A 582 -40.45 3.17 31.21
C GLN A 582 -38.98 2.86 30.90
N VAL A 583 -38.27 3.83 30.30
CA VAL A 583 -36.82 3.71 30.03
C VAL A 583 -36.03 3.76 31.34
N LYS A 584 -36.43 4.63 32.28
CA LYS A 584 -35.83 4.68 33.62
C LYS A 584 -35.97 3.34 34.35
N GLN A 585 -37.16 2.73 34.37
CA GLN A 585 -37.37 1.42 35.01
C GLN A 585 -36.57 0.30 34.34
N LYS A 586 -36.48 0.28 33.00
CA LYS A 586 -35.65 -0.71 32.30
C LYS A 586 -34.17 -0.59 32.65
N ILE A 587 -33.65 0.64 32.72
CA ILE A 587 -32.24 0.88 33.06
C ILE A 587 -31.96 0.53 34.53
N GLU A 588 -32.88 0.81 35.44
CA GLU A 588 -32.75 0.41 36.86
C GLU A 588 -32.79 -1.11 37.02
N SER A 589 -33.65 -1.80 36.27
CA SER A 589 -33.70 -3.27 36.22
C SER A 589 -32.39 -3.88 35.69
N ILE A 590 -31.86 -3.34 34.57
CA ILE A 590 -30.58 -3.78 34.00
C ILE A 590 -29.42 -3.55 34.98
N LYS A 591 -29.39 -2.40 35.65
CA LYS A 591 -28.36 -2.11 36.68
C LYS A 591 -28.48 -3.03 37.89
N SER A 592 -29.69 -3.40 38.30
CA SER A 592 -29.91 -4.35 39.39
C SER A 592 -29.42 -5.75 39.02
N ASN A 593 -29.76 -6.23 37.82
CA ASN A 593 -29.33 -7.55 37.34
C ASN A 593 -27.81 -7.62 37.19
N ALA A 594 -27.18 -6.60 36.60
CA ALA A 594 -25.72 -6.53 36.48
C ALA A 594 -25.02 -6.53 37.85
N ARG A 595 -25.60 -5.89 38.87
CA ARG A 595 -25.07 -5.92 40.24
C ARG A 595 -25.21 -7.31 40.88
N GLN A 596 -26.30 -8.02 40.60
CA GLN A 596 -26.49 -9.39 41.07
C GLN A 596 -25.50 -10.35 40.38
N ASP A 597 -25.29 -10.23 39.07
CA ASP A 597 -24.34 -11.07 38.32
C ASP A 597 -22.90 -10.87 38.81
N VAL A 598 -22.50 -9.63 39.08
CA VAL A 598 -21.17 -9.33 39.66
C VAL A 598 -21.04 -9.89 41.08
N LYS A 599 -22.12 -9.91 41.87
CA LYS A 599 -22.13 -10.50 43.22
C LYS A 599 -22.03 -12.03 43.14
N GLN A 600 -22.72 -12.66 42.19
CA GLN A 600 -22.66 -14.10 41.92
C GLN A 600 -21.25 -14.53 41.48
N MET A 601 -20.62 -13.76 40.60
CA MET A 601 -19.24 -14.02 40.14
C MET A 601 -18.21 -13.91 41.27
N ARG A 602 -18.39 -12.98 42.21
CA ARG A 602 -17.52 -12.85 43.40
C ARG A 602 -17.69 -13.97 44.43
N LEU A 603 -18.90 -14.53 44.55
CA LEU A 603 -19.16 -15.68 45.42
C LEU A 603 -18.58 -16.97 44.84
N ASN A 604 -18.63 -17.14 43.51
CA ASN A 604 -18.04 -18.30 42.84
C ASN A 604 -16.51 -18.28 42.86
N SER A 605 -15.86 -17.10 42.85
CA SER A 605 -14.40 -17.00 42.95
C SER A 605 -13.85 -17.21 44.37
N SER A 606 -14.68 -17.09 45.41
CA SER A 606 -14.28 -17.30 46.81
C SER A 606 -14.49 -18.74 47.30
N ALA A 607 -15.31 -19.55 46.61
CA ALA A 607 -15.51 -20.98 46.91
C ALA A 607 -14.40 -21.90 46.36
N GLY A 608 -13.60 -21.45 45.39
CA GLY A 608 -12.58 -22.27 44.72
C GLY A 608 -11.22 -22.37 45.43
N ILE A 609 -11.04 -21.75 46.62
CA ILE A 609 -9.72 -21.59 47.26
C ILE A 609 -9.56 -22.45 48.54
N GLN A 610 -10.57 -23.23 48.97
CA GLN A 610 -10.54 -23.97 50.25
C GLN A 610 -10.40 -25.51 50.18
N THR A 611 -9.94 -26.10 49.07
CA THR A 611 -9.71 -27.56 49.01
C THR A 611 -8.35 -27.94 48.43
N SER A 612 -7.27 -27.73 49.19
CA SER A 612 -6.04 -28.54 49.09
C SER A 612 -5.01 -28.18 50.17
N THR A 613 -5.17 -28.69 51.39
CA THR A 613 -4.04 -28.89 52.34
C THR A 613 -4.50 -29.70 53.55
N THR A 614 -4.26 -31.01 53.56
CA THR A 614 -3.90 -31.77 54.78
C THR A 614 -3.31 -33.12 54.40
N SER A 615 -2.08 -33.33 54.84
CA SER A 615 -1.29 -34.55 54.77
C SER A 615 -1.64 -35.51 55.90
N SER A 616 -1.77 -36.80 55.63
CA SER A 616 -1.58 -37.84 56.64
C SER A 616 -1.17 -39.19 56.03
N LYS A 617 0.03 -39.61 56.46
CA LYS A 617 0.65 -40.95 56.52
C LYS A 617 -0.17 -42.16 56.08
N SER A 618 0.48 -43.07 55.34
CA SER A 618 0.13 -44.50 55.26
C SER A 618 1.39 -45.37 55.48
N PRO A 619 1.27 -46.53 56.18
CA PRO A 619 2.38 -47.45 56.41
C PRO A 619 2.43 -48.62 55.41
N SER A 620 3.64 -49.18 55.30
CA SER A 620 4.04 -50.51 54.82
C SER A 620 2.99 -51.56 54.43
N SER A 621 3.15 -52.19 53.25
CA SER A 621 3.44 -53.64 53.13
C SER A 621 3.62 -54.14 51.69
N SER A 622 4.80 -54.73 51.47
CA SER A 622 5.20 -55.86 50.60
C SER A 622 4.26 -56.47 49.54
N LYS A 623 4.84 -56.64 48.33
CA LYS A 623 4.89 -57.80 47.40
C LYS A 623 4.92 -57.23 45.97
N GLY A 624 5.89 -57.44 45.08
CA GLY A 624 6.89 -58.51 44.91
C GLY A 624 6.65 -59.15 43.53
N SER A 625 7.50 -58.86 42.54
CA SER A 625 7.87 -59.68 41.34
C SER A 625 8.37 -58.73 40.21
N LYS A 626 9.68 -58.54 40.00
CA LYS A 626 10.65 -59.33 39.21
C LYS A 626 10.57 -59.16 37.68
N ARG A 627 11.76 -58.81 37.14
CA ARG A 627 12.35 -59.03 35.79
C ARG A 627 11.98 -58.02 34.68
N SER A 628 12.92 -57.14 34.29
CA SER A 628 14.04 -57.31 33.32
C SER A 628 13.50 -57.50 31.88
N ARG A 629 13.86 -56.70 30.87
CA ARG A 629 15.13 -56.07 30.51
C ARG A 629 14.90 -54.68 29.93
#